data_AF-A0A484KHW5-F1
#
_entry.id   AF-A0A484KHW5-F1
#
_cell.length_a   1.000
_cell.length_b   1.000
_cell.length_c   1.000
_cell.angle_alpha   90.00
_cell.angle_beta   90.00
_cell.angle_gamma   90.00
#
_symmetry.space_group_name_H-M   'P 1'
#
loop_
_entity.id
_entity.type
_entity.pdbx_description
1 polymer ?
#
loop_
_entity_poly.entity_id
_entity_poly.type
_entity_poly.pdbx_seq_one_letter_code
_entity_poly.pdbx_strand_id
1 'polypeptide(L)'
;MGPVNFNKGYGVIEDPAGDQLPLTPRRSARKRRLAAAVSLLPFLTLIVGAVFVVLIRRSSSEDGISHPSTSSPVSSNPAGFLSTVCAVTQHPDSCFDSMSPFAEATPKPDPEYFLNVSLRVSVTDLVNLTSLPNSLISKVNDHGAQSALQDCDGLFADALSQLNESAALMNAGPDGRVVLTPAKIRSMHTWTSAAMTDVDTCLNGLDEMKSTVLSEVNARVQRTNEYMSNTLAILNNVQSLHEKFDGPMH
;
A
#
# COMPACT_ATOMS: atom_id res chain seq x y z
N MET A 1 -32.65 48.92 -0.68
CA MET A 1 -31.48 48.34 -1.38
C MET A 1 -30.54 49.46 -1.79
N GLY A 2 -29.23 49.24 -1.63
CA GLY A 2 -28.16 50.10 -2.15
C GLY A 2 -26.84 49.38 -1.86
N PRO A 3 -26.05 48.98 -2.89
CA PRO A 3 -24.89 48.12 -2.67
C PRO A 3 -23.68 48.93 -2.19
N VAL A 4 -22.97 48.39 -1.20
CA VAL A 4 -21.69 48.91 -0.71
C VAL A 4 -20.58 48.27 -1.53
N ASN A 5 -19.78 49.07 -2.25
CA ASN A 5 -18.67 48.57 -3.06
C ASN A 5 -17.47 48.20 -2.19
N PHE A 6 -16.94 46.98 -2.37
CA PHE A 6 -15.84 46.45 -1.58
C PHE A 6 -14.48 46.73 -2.25
N ASN A 7 -13.79 47.76 -1.78
CA ASN A 7 -12.41 48.07 -2.22
C ASN A 7 -11.38 47.33 -1.36
N LYS A 8 -10.63 46.38 -1.93
CA LYS A 8 -9.26 46.07 -1.49
C LYS A 8 -8.43 45.36 -2.58
N GLY A 9 -7.72 46.14 -3.39
CA GLY A 9 -6.56 45.64 -4.15
C GLY A 9 -5.32 45.66 -3.26
N TYR A 10 -4.44 44.66 -3.39
CA TYR A 10 -3.14 44.64 -2.71
C TYR A 10 -2.10 45.42 -3.53
N GLY A 11 -1.36 46.31 -2.86
CA GLY A 11 -0.37 47.17 -3.49
C GLY A 11 0.98 46.49 -3.70
N VAL A 12 1.65 46.88 -4.78
CA VAL A 12 3.07 46.59 -5.06
C VAL A 12 3.96 47.48 -4.18
N ILE A 13 5.11 46.97 -3.76
CA ILE A 13 6.16 47.74 -3.07
C ILE A 13 7.37 47.85 -4.00
N GLU A 14 7.89 49.05 -4.17
CA GLU A 14 9.12 49.36 -4.93
C GLU A 14 10.28 49.66 -3.96
N ASP A 15 11.47 49.12 -4.23
CA ASP A 15 12.70 49.37 -3.47
C ASP A 15 13.56 50.49 -4.11
N PRO A 16 14.05 51.48 -3.34
CA PRO A 16 15.09 52.43 -3.77
C PRO A 16 16.50 52.04 -3.25
N ALA A 17 17.55 52.49 -3.95
CA ALA A 17 18.95 52.08 -3.73
C ALA A 17 19.90 53.23 -3.30
N GLY A 18 21.09 52.87 -2.79
CA GLY A 18 22.24 53.76 -2.53
C GLY A 18 22.50 54.07 -1.04
N ASP A 19 23.73 54.22 -0.53
CA ASP A 19 25.04 54.25 -1.22
C ASP A 19 26.25 53.88 -0.30
N GLN A 20 27.46 53.90 -0.89
CA GLN A 20 28.76 53.41 -0.39
C GLN A 20 29.40 54.27 0.74
N LEU A 21 30.56 53.98 1.37
CA LEU A 21 31.83 53.24 1.10
C LEU A 21 32.48 52.92 2.52
N PRO A 22 33.71 52.38 2.78
CA PRO A 22 34.87 52.03 1.93
C PRO A 22 35.55 50.65 2.24
N LEU A 23 36.84 50.50 1.87
CA LEU A 23 37.71 49.31 2.06
C LEU A 23 39.03 49.64 2.77
N THR A 24 39.64 48.66 3.45
CA THR A 24 41.12 48.57 3.60
C THR A 24 41.61 47.11 3.42
N PRO A 25 42.79 46.86 2.81
CA PRO A 25 43.29 45.51 2.57
C PRO A 25 44.40 45.08 3.55
N ARG A 26 44.36 43.83 4.05
CA ARG A 26 45.55 43.16 4.62
C ARG A 26 45.69 41.74 4.10
N ARG A 27 46.78 41.49 3.38
CA ARG A 27 47.10 40.23 2.68
C ARG A 27 47.97 39.32 3.57
N SER A 28 47.56 38.07 3.79
CA SER A 28 48.52 36.98 4.06
C SER A 28 48.01 35.59 3.68
N ALA A 29 48.86 34.88 2.93
CA ALA A 29 49.04 33.42 2.91
C ALA A 29 47.83 32.46 2.87
N ARG A 30 47.31 32.26 1.64
CA ARG A 30 46.72 31.02 1.10
C ARG A 30 47.28 29.72 1.74
N LYS A 31 46.41 28.84 2.27
CA LYS A 31 46.67 27.38 2.38
C LYS A 31 45.39 26.52 2.38
N ARG A 32 45.23 25.80 1.25
CA ARG A 32 44.51 24.52 1.01
C ARG A 32 43.18 24.27 1.74
N ARG A 33 42.07 24.33 0.99
CA ARG A 33 40.87 23.53 1.28
C ARG A 33 41.25 22.04 1.12
N LEU A 34 41.03 21.24 2.16
CA LEU A 34 40.96 19.79 2.06
C LEU A 34 39.48 19.42 1.97
N ALA A 35 39.00 19.13 0.76
CA ALA A 35 37.72 18.47 0.59
C ALA A 35 37.91 17.00 0.98
N ALA A 36 37.23 16.55 2.03
CA ALA A 36 37.10 15.13 2.31
C ALA A 36 36.16 14.53 1.27
N ALA A 37 36.72 14.06 0.15
CA ALA A 37 35.99 13.23 -0.79
C ALA A 37 35.68 11.89 -0.11
N VAL A 38 34.49 11.77 0.49
CA VAL A 38 33.99 10.50 1.02
C VAL A 38 33.83 9.56 -0.18
N SER A 39 34.77 8.62 -0.28
CA SER A 39 34.86 7.72 -1.42
C SER A 39 33.64 6.79 -1.44
N LEU A 40 32.88 6.82 -2.53
CA LEU A 40 31.74 5.92 -2.77
C LEU A 40 32.18 4.48 -3.14
N LEU A 41 33.45 4.30 -3.52
CA LEU A 41 34.02 3.01 -3.91
C LEU A 41 33.92 1.92 -2.81
N PRO A 42 34.34 2.15 -1.53
CA PRO A 42 34.20 1.14 -0.49
C PRO A 42 32.75 0.68 -0.27
N PHE A 43 31.78 1.60 -0.28
CA PHE A 43 30.36 1.25 -0.12
C PHE A 43 29.85 0.37 -1.27
N LEU A 44 30.19 0.70 -2.52
CA LEU A 44 29.84 -0.13 -3.68
C LEU A 44 30.46 -1.53 -3.61
N THR A 45 31.72 -1.66 -3.19
CA THR A 45 32.35 -2.99 -3.04
C THR A 45 31.69 -3.85 -1.96
N LEU A 46 31.21 -3.23 -0.87
CA LEU A 46 30.55 -3.93 0.23
C LEU A 46 29.18 -4.49 -0.19
N ILE A 47 28.42 -3.69 -0.96
CA ILE A 47 27.11 -4.10 -1.52
C ILE A 47 27.29 -5.25 -2.51
N VAL A 48 28.22 -5.16 -3.46
CA VAL A 48 28.48 -6.23 -4.44
C VAL A 48 28.91 -7.53 -3.75
N GLY A 49 29.77 -7.46 -2.73
CA GLY A 49 30.17 -8.62 -1.95
C GLY A 49 29.01 -9.30 -1.21
N ALA A 50 28.12 -8.53 -0.58
CA ALA A 50 26.94 -9.07 0.09
C ALA A 50 25.99 -9.78 -0.88
N VAL A 51 25.74 -9.19 -2.06
CA VAL A 51 24.91 -9.81 -3.11
C VAL A 51 25.55 -11.11 -3.62
N PHE A 52 26.86 -11.13 -3.89
CA PHE A 52 27.55 -12.34 -4.36
C PHE A 52 27.49 -13.50 -3.35
N VAL A 53 27.61 -13.21 -2.05
CA VAL A 53 27.51 -14.23 -0.99
C VAL A 53 26.08 -14.80 -0.88
N VAL A 54 25.05 -13.96 -1.05
CA VAL A 54 23.64 -14.43 -1.08
C VAL A 54 23.36 -15.29 -2.32
N LEU A 55 23.91 -14.92 -3.48
CA LEU A 55 23.75 -15.70 -4.72
C LEU A 55 24.45 -17.06 -4.64
N ILE A 56 25.68 -17.14 -4.10
CA ILE A 56 26.41 -18.41 -3.93
C ILE A 56 25.71 -19.32 -2.91
N ARG A 57 25.14 -18.78 -1.82
CA ARG A 57 24.32 -19.58 -0.90
C ARG A 57 23.05 -20.14 -1.52
N ARG A 58 22.54 -19.53 -2.59
CA ARG A 58 21.35 -20.00 -3.31
C ARG A 58 21.68 -21.03 -4.42
N SER A 59 22.95 -21.17 -4.81
CA SER A 59 23.43 -22.11 -5.82
C SER A 59 24.00 -23.42 -5.28
N SER A 60 23.85 -23.70 -3.98
CA SER A 60 24.36 -24.94 -3.37
C SER A 60 23.34 -25.55 -2.40
N SER A 61 22.27 -26.10 -3.00
CA SER A 61 21.35 -27.05 -2.40
C SER A 61 20.87 -28.03 -3.48
N GLU A 62 21.77 -28.90 -3.93
CA GLU A 62 21.39 -30.14 -4.64
C GLU A 62 21.41 -31.29 -3.63
N ASP A 63 20.26 -31.94 -3.43
CA ASP A 63 20.17 -33.34 -3.01
C ASP A 63 18.75 -33.86 -3.28
N GLY A 64 18.63 -35.06 -3.84
CA GLY A 64 17.34 -35.78 -3.98
C GLY A 64 16.82 -36.00 -5.41
N ILE A 65 17.44 -36.92 -6.16
CA ILE A 65 16.86 -37.46 -7.40
C ILE A 65 15.68 -38.38 -7.06
N SER A 66 14.49 -38.07 -7.59
CA SER A 66 13.40 -39.05 -7.76
C SER A 66 12.47 -38.68 -8.93
N HIS A 67 12.81 -39.16 -10.13
CA HIS A 67 11.84 -39.23 -11.22
C HIS A 67 10.75 -40.27 -10.89
N PRO A 68 9.48 -39.90 -11.11
CA PRO A 68 8.66 -40.71 -12.01
C PRO A 68 8.14 -39.84 -13.15
N SER A 69 8.55 -40.16 -14.37
CA SER A 69 7.97 -39.58 -15.58
C SER A 69 6.56 -40.14 -15.78
N THR A 70 5.54 -39.40 -15.36
CA THR A 70 4.15 -39.63 -15.74
C THR A 70 3.56 -38.31 -16.21
N SER A 71 3.32 -38.19 -17.52
CA SER A 71 2.59 -37.09 -18.11
C SER A 71 1.10 -37.18 -17.77
N SER A 72 0.77 -36.85 -16.52
CA SER A 72 -0.62 -36.65 -16.10
C SER A 72 -1.20 -35.43 -16.84
N PRO A 73 -2.50 -35.44 -17.17
CA PRO A 73 -3.15 -34.23 -17.67
C PRO A 73 -3.00 -33.10 -16.64
N VAL A 74 -2.86 -31.85 -17.11
CA VAL A 74 -2.72 -30.68 -16.25
C VAL A 74 -3.94 -30.58 -15.34
N SER A 75 -3.80 -31.07 -14.12
CA SER A 75 -4.78 -30.88 -13.06
C SER A 75 -4.78 -29.39 -12.73
N SER A 76 -5.89 -28.72 -13.02
CA SER A 76 -6.18 -27.37 -12.55
C SER A 76 -6.03 -27.34 -11.03
N ASN A 77 -4.90 -26.86 -10.53
CA ASN A 77 -4.61 -26.74 -9.11
C ASN A 77 -4.88 -25.30 -8.68
N PRO A 78 -6.11 -24.94 -8.23
CA PRO A 78 -6.43 -23.58 -7.82
C PRO A 78 -5.54 -23.08 -6.68
N ALA A 79 -5.05 -23.96 -5.80
CA ALA A 79 -4.07 -23.60 -4.78
C ALA A 79 -2.71 -23.20 -5.38
N GLY A 80 -2.30 -23.79 -6.51
CA GLY A 80 -1.08 -23.39 -7.24
C GLY A 80 -1.20 -22.01 -7.89
N PHE A 81 -2.35 -21.73 -8.50
CA PHE A 81 -2.62 -20.39 -9.04
C PHE A 81 -2.72 -19.34 -7.93
N LEU A 82 -3.44 -19.63 -6.84
CA LEU A 82 -3.52 -18.72 -5.69
C LEU A 82 -2.14 -18.49 -5.05
N SER A 83 -1.30 -19.53 -4.93
CA SER A 83 0.08 -19.38 -4.45
C SER A 83 0.89 -18.44 -5.34
N THR A 84 0.72 -18.50 -6.66
CA THR A 84 1.37 -17.59 -7.62
C THR A 84 0.88 -16.14 -7.50
N VAL A 85 -0.40 -15.94 -7.18
CA VAL A 85 -0.96 -14.61 -6.87
C VAL A 85 -0.38 -14.09 -5.56
N CYS A 86 -0.49 -14.85 -4.47
CA CYS A 86 -0.03 -14.41 -3.16
C CYS A 86 1.49 -14.21 -3.07
N ALA A 87 2.28 -14.88 -3.92
CA ALA A 87 3.72 -14.65 -4.03
C ALA A 87 4.12 -13.24 -4.53
N VAL A 88 3.18 -12.40 -5.01
CA VAL A 88 3.46 -10.98 -5.34
C VAL A 88 3.15 -10.02 -4.18
N THR A 89 2.59 -10.50 -3.07
CA THR A 89 2.17 -9.65 -1.95
C THR A 89 3.19 -9.60 -0.81
N GLN A 90 3.03 -8.61 0.07
CA GLN A 90 3.87 -8.46 1.27
C GLN A 90 3.46 -9.42 2.40
N HIS A 91 2.23 -9.94 2.36
CA HIS A 91 1.67 -10.85 3.37
C HIS A 91 1.15 -12.12 2.68
N PRO A 92 2.04 -12.98 2.13
CA PRO A 92 1.66 -14.12 1.28
C PRO A 92 0.77 -15.13 2.02
N ASP A 93 1.07 -15.42 3.29
CA ASP A 93 0.28 -16.36 4.11
C ASP A 93 -1.12 -15.78 4.37
N SER A 94 -1.20 -14.52 4.81
CA SER A 94 -2.45 -13.77 5.03
C SER A 94 -3.30 -13.67 3.75
N CYS A 95 -2.66 -13.51 2.58
CA CYS A 95 -3.31 -13.58 1.28
C CYS A 95 -3.88 -14.98 0.99
N PHE A 96 -3.08 -16.03 1.18
CA PHE A 96 -3.49 -17.39 0.86
C PHE A 96 -4.62 -17.88 1.78
N ASP A 97 -4.48 -17.68 3.09
CA ASP A 97 -5.46 -18.11 4.09
C ASP A 97 -6.80 -17.40 3.89
N SER A 98 -6.81 -16.10 3.60
CA SER A 98 -8.05 -15.33 3.43
C SER A 98 -8.75 -15.57 2.09
N MET A 99 -8.01 -15.93 1.03
CA MET A 99 -8.55 -16.13 -0.30
C MET A 99 -8.82 -17.61 -0.65
N SER A 100 -8.16 -18.56 0.01
CA SER A 100 -8.32 -20.00 -0.26
C SER A 100 -9.75 -20.55 -0.11
N PRO A 101 -10.63 -20.06 0.80
CA PRO A 101 -12.04 -20.49 0.85
C PRO A 101 -12.84 -20.12 -0.39
N PHE A 102 -12.34 -19.18 -1.20
CA PHE A 102 -12.95 -18.66 -2.42
C PHE A 102 -12.16 -19.06 -3.68
N ALA A 103 -11.18 -19.96 -3.58
CA ALA A 103 -10.38 -20.37 -4.74
C ALA A 103 -11.13 -21.41 -5.60
N GLU A 104 -11.87 -20.95 -6.61
CA GLU A 104 -12.55 -21.84 -7.57
C GLU A 104 -11.56 -22.64 -8.42
N ALA A 105 -11.86 -23.93 -8.61
CA ALA A 105 -11.12 -24.82 -9.50
C ALA A 105 -11.42 -24.51 -10.97
N THR A 106 -10.75 -23.51 -11.54
CA THR A 106 -10.91 -23.12 -12.94
C THR A 106 -9.87 -23.79 -13.86
N PRO A 107 -10.22 -24.15 -15.11
CA PRO A 107 -9.25 -24.69 -16.08
C PRO A 107 -8.17 -23.69 -16.51
N LYS A 108 -8.45 -22.38 -16.38
CA LYS A 108 -7.50 -21.29 -16.60
C LYS A 108 -7.62 -20.29 -15.44
N PRO A 109 -6.50 -19.81 -14.85
CA PRO A 109 -6.54 -18.77 -13.84
C PRO A 109 -6.90 -17.41 -14.45
N ASP A 110 -7.50 -16.55 -13.63
CA ASP A 110 -7.98 -15.23 -14.00
C ASP A 110 -7.49 -14.20 -12.96
N PRO A 111 -6.51 -13.33 -13.28
CA PRO A 111 -6.00 -12.32 -12.36
C PRO A 111 -7.10 -11.35 -11.86
N GLU A 112 -8.06 -10.99 -12.72
CA GLU A 112 -9.20 -10.16 -12.37
C GLU A 112 -10.10 -10.84 -11.34
N TYR A 113 -10.30 -12.16 -11.45
CA TYR A 113 -11.02 -12.94 -10.45
C TYR A 113 -10.34 -12.88 -9.08
N PHE A 114 -9.04 -13.18 -9.01
CA PHE A 114 -8.30 -13.16 -7.75
C PHE A 114 -8.25 -11.75 -7.13
N LEU A 115 -8.10 -10.70 -7.94
CA LEU A 115 -8.19 -9.31 -7.49
C LEU A 115 -9.56 -8.97 -6.89
N ASN A 116 -10.65 -9.39 -7.53
CA ASN A 116 -12.02 -9.19 -7.02
C ASN A 116 -12.26 -9.97 -5.71
N VAL A 117 -11.72 -11.18 -5.58
CA VAL A 117 -11.74 -11.94 -4.31
C VAL A 117 -10.99 -11.19 -3.21
N SER A 118 -9.77 -10.69 -3.48
CA SER A 118 -8.97 -9.94 -2.50
C SER A 118 -9.66 -8.63 -2.03
N LEU A 119 -10.30 -7.91 -2.97
CA LEU A 119 -11.14 -6.75 -2.66
C LEU A 119 -12.32 -7.12 -1.75
N ARG A 120 -13.03 -8.20 -2.06
CA ARG A 120 -14.19 -8.66 -1.26
C ARG A 120 -13.80 -9.13 0.13
N VAL A 121 -12.64 -9.77 0.28
CA VAL A 121 -12.04 -10.10 1.59
C VAL A 121 -11.81 -8.82 2.39
N SER A 122 -11.16 -7.81 1.79
CA SER A 122 -10.89 -6.51 2.43
C SER A 122 -12.17 -5.78 2.86
N VAL A 123 -13.17 -5.70 1.97
CA VAL A 123 -14.50 -5.13 2.27
C VAL A 123 -15.18 -5.88 3.42
N THR A 124 -15.18 -7.22 3.38
CA THR A 124 -15.87 -8.04 4.38
C THR A 124 -15.25 -7.90 5.77
N ASP A 125 -13.91 -7.90 5.87
CA ASP A 125 -13.23 -7.71 7.16
C ASP A 125 -13.48 -6.29 7.71
N LEU A 126 -13.42 -5.25 6.87
CA LEU A 126 -13.72 -3.87 7.30
C LEU A 126 -15.18 -3.69 7.73
N VAL A 127 -16.15 -4.29 7.02
CA VAL A 127 -17.58 -4.28 7.43
C VAL A 127 -17.74 -4.79 8.86
N ASN A 128 -17.05 -5.87 9.23
CA ASN A 128 -17.09 -6.42 10.59
C ASN A 128 -16.50 -5.49 11.66
N LEU A 129 -15.68 -4.51 11.27
CA LEU A 129 -15.05 -3.52 12.16
C LEU A 129 -15.80 -2.19 12.24
N THR A 130 -16.73 -1.88 11.34
CA THR A 130 -17.49 -0.61 11.35
C THR A 130 -18.15 -0.32 12.70
N SER A 131 -18.71 -1.33 13.39
CA SER A 131 -19.33 -1.15 14.72
C SER A 131 -18.34 -1.02 15.88
N LEU A 132 -17.04 -1.26 15.63
CA LEU A 132 -16.01 -1.30 16.68
C LEU A 132 -15.87 0.04 17.43
N PRO A 133 -15.70 1.21 16.76
CA PRO A 133 -15.41 2.44 17.48
C PRO A 133 -16.55 2.82 18.42
N ASN A 134 -17.80 2.78 17.92
CA ASN A 134 -19.02 2.96 18.69
C ASN A 134 -19.14 1.98 19.89
N SER A 135 -18.74 0.71 19.74
CA SER A 135 -18.74 -0.26 20.85
C SER A 135 -17.73 0.07 21.96
N LEU A 136 -16.66 0.82 21.64
CA LEU A 136 -15.58 1.16 22.56
C LEU A 136 -15.80 2.48 23.31
N ILE A 137 -16.65 3.39 22.82
CA ILE A 137 -16.92 4.70 23.45
C ILE A 137 -17.30 4.52 24.93
N SER A 138 -18.14 3.54 25.25
CA SER A 138 -18.58 3.25 26.63
C SER A 138 -17.49 2.68 27.56
N LYS A 139 -16.36 2.23 27.01
CA LYS A 139 -15.21 1.72 27.78
C LYS A 139 -14.20 2.80 28.16
N VAL A 140 -14.35 4.03 27.65
CA VAL A 140 -13.37 5.11 27.77
C VAL A 140 -13.97 6.30 28.49
N ASN A 141 -13.28 6.82 29.50
CA ASN A 141 -13.72 7.97 30.31
C ASN A 141 -13.17 9.32 29.82
N ASP A 142 -12.14 9.31 28.97
CA ASP A 142 -11.52 10.51 28.42
C ASP A 142 -12.34 11.03 27.22
N HIS A 143 -12.78 12.29 27.28
CA HIS A 143 -13.60 12.90 26.24
C HIS A 143 -12.87 13.06 24.90
N GLY A 144 -11.56 13.32 24.90
CA GLY A 144 -10.77 13.40 23.66
C GLY A 144 -10.70 12.03 22.98
N ALA A 145 -10.46 10.98 23.77
CA ALA A 145 -10.47 9.60 23.25
C ALA A 145 -11.89 9.12 22.82
N GLN A 146 -12.96 9.62 23.46
CA GLN A 146 -14.34 9.42 22.97
C GLN A 146 -14.58 10.11 21.62
N SER A 147 -14.10 11.35 21.43
CA SER A 147 -14.17 12.05 20.14
C SER A 147 -13.34 11.35 19.06
N ALA A 148 -12.12 10.91 19.36
CA ALA A 148 -11.31 10.12 18.42
C ALA A 148 -12.02 8.82 17.99
N LEU A 149 -12.78 8.16 18.88
CA LEU A 149 -13.62 7.02 18.52
C LEU A 149 -14.84 7.39 17.65
N GLN A 150 -15.36 8.62 17.74
CA GLN A 150 -16.39 9.11 16.83
C GLN A 150 -15.80 9.42 15.45
N ASP A 151 -14.61 10.01 15.39
CA ASP A 151 -13.89 10.25 14.13
C ASP A 151 -13.53 8.92 13.44
N CYS A 152 -13.09 7.90 14.20
CA CYS A 152 -12.87 6.54 13.72
C CYS A 152 -14.10 5.90 13.05
N ASP A 153 -15.32 6.18 13.53
CA ASP A 153 -16.57 5.65 12.93
C ASP A 153 -16.78 6.22 11.51
N GLY A 154 -16.53 7.53 11.35
CA GLY A 154 -16.53 8.19 10.05
C GLY A 154 -15.44 7.67 9.12
N LEU A 155 -14.20 7.58 9.61
CA LEU A 155 -13.04 7.08 8.85
C LEU A 155 -13.23 5.63 8.37
N PHE A 156 -13.80 4.76 9.19
CA PHE A 156 -14.12 3.37 8.77
C PHE A 156 -15.25 3.32 7.75
N ALA A 157 -16.23 4.24 7.81
CA ALA A 157 -17.28 4.36 6.81
C ALA A 157 -16.74 4.89 5.46
N ASP A 158 -15.85 5.88 5.49
CA ASP A 158 -15.20 6.43 4.29
C ASP A 158 -14.29 5.38 3.63
N ALA A 159 -13.44 4.70 4.40
CA ALA A 159 -12.63 3.57 3.94
C ALA A 159 -13.50 2.48 3.28
N LEU A 160 -14.64 2.14 3.89
CA LEU A 160 -15.57 1.15 3.34
C LEU A 160 -16.22 1.64 2.04
N SER A 161 -16.55 2.93 1.93
CA SER A 161 -17.06 3.51 0.68
C SER A 161 -16.02 3.38 -0.45
N GLN A 162 -14.77 3.72 -0.18
CA GLN A 162 -13.68 3.68 -1.15
C GLN A 162 -13.33 2.26 -1.60
N LEU A 163 -13.35 1.27 -0.70
CA LEU A 163 -13.22 -0.15 -1.07
C LEU A 163 -14.41 -0.63 -1.92
N ASN A 164 -15.64 -0.17 -1.63
CA ASN A 164 -16.81 -0.50 -2.45
C ASN A 164 -16.77 0.17 -3.84
N GLU A 165 -16.26 1.40 -3.96
CA GLU A 165 -15.99 2.04 -5.27
C GLU A 165 -14.97 1.22 -6.07
N SER A 166 -13.92 0.72 -5.42
CA SER A 166 -12.91 -0.16 -6.03
C SER A 166 -13.52 -1.49 -6.49
N ALA A 167 -14.35 -2.13 -5.67
CA ALA A 167 -15.07 -3.35 -6.02
C ALA A 167 -16.09 -3.13 -7.14
N ALA A 168 -16.73 -1.96 -7.21
CA ALA A 168 -17.69 -1.63 -8.28
C ALA A 168 -17.02 -1.55 -9.67
N LEU A 169 -15.72 -1.23 -9.74
CA LEU A 169 -14.96 -1.27 -10.99
C LEU A 169 -14.66 -2.69 -11.49
N MET A 170 -14.79 -3.70 -10.61
CA MET A 170 -14.69 -5.13 -10.94
C MET A 170 -16.00 -5.74 -11.42
N ASN A 171 -17.09 -4.96 -11.51
CA ASN A 171 -18.32 -5.43 -12.13
C ASN A 171 -18.11 -5.73 -13.63
N ALA A 172 -18.71 -6.84 -14.07
CA ALA A 172 -18.69 -7.26 -15.46
C ALA A 172 -19.43 -6.27 -16.38
N GLY A 173 -18.93 -6.12 -17.61
CA GLY A 173 -19.59 -5.36 -18.67
C GLY A 173 -20.82 -6.10 -19.25
N PRO A 174 -21.49 -5.49 -20.27
CA PRO A 174 -22.62 -6.12 -20.96
C PRO A 174 -22.31 -7.46 -21.65
N ASP A 175 -21.03 -7.74 -21.88
CA ASP A 175 -20.50 -9.00 -22.42
C ASP A 175 -20.21 -10.07 -21.34
N GLY A 176 -20.49 -9.75 -20.08
CA GLY A 176 -20.24 -10.64 -18.93
C GLY A 176 -18.78 -10.68 -18.48
N ARG A 177 -17.89 -9.82 -19.01
CA ARG A 177 -16.45 -9.85 -18.70
C ARG A 177 -16.01 -8.66 -17.86
N VAL A 178 -15.05 -8.89 -16.95
CA VAL A 178 -14.33 -7.81 -16.29
C VAL A 178 -13.26 -7.28 -17.24
N VAL A 179 -13.18 -5.96 -17.37
CA VAL A 179 -12.13 -5.27 -18.14
C VAL A 179 -11.46 -4.24 -17.24
N LEU A 180 -10.19 -4.47 -16.89
CA LEU A 180 -9.33 -3.53 -16.18
C LEU A 180 -8.65 -2.59 -17.17
N THR A 181 -9.15 -1.36 -17.27
CA THR A 181 -8.44 -0.31 -18.00
C THR A 181 -7.37 0.34 -17.10
N PRO A 182 -6.32 0.95 -17.66
CA PRO A 182 -5.34 1.69 -16.86
C PRO A 182 -5.96 2.83 -16.01
N ALA A 183 -7.12 3.35 -16.40
CA ALA A 183 -7.88 4.31 -15.60
C ALA A 183 -8.51 3.64 -14.37
N LYS A 184 -9.18 2.48 -14.54
CA LYS A 184 -9.73 1.70 -13.42
C LYS A 184 -8.64 1.32 -12.42
N ILE A 185 -7.52 0.78 -12.91
CA ILE A 185 -6.39 0.37 -12.05
C ILE A 185 -5.90 1.55 -11.18
N ARG A 186 -5.75 2.75 -11.75
CA ARG A 186 -5.38 3.94 -10.97
C ARG A 186 -6.45 4.37 -9.97
N SER A 187 -7.73 4.31 -10.31
CA SER A 187 -8.82 4.62 -9.36
C SER A 187 -8.83 3.64 -8.19
N MET A 188 -8.80 2.33 -8.47
CA MET A 188 -8.77 1.27 -7.45
C MET A 188 -7.54 1.40 -6.54
N HIS A 189 -6.38 1.74 -7.10
CA HIS A 189 -5.17 2.00 -6.31
C HIS A 189 -5.39 3.19 -5.37
N THR A 190 -5.81 4.34 -5.91
CA THR A 190 -6.04 5.56 -5.11
C THR A 190 -7.03 5.29 -3.97
N TRP A 191 -8.16 4.66 -4.26
CA TRP A 191 -9.21 4.39 -3.27
C TRP A 191 -8.79 3.34 -2.23
N THR A 192 -8.09 2.27 -2.62
CA THR A 192 -7.59 1.28 -1.64
C THR A 192 -6.48 1.88 -0.76
N SER A 193 -5.60 2.73 -1.30
CA SER A 193 -4.61 3.45 -0.51
C SER A 193 -5.23 4.52 0.41
N ALA A 194 -6.29 5.18 -0.02
CA ALA A 194 -7.04 6.10 0.83
C ALA A 194 -7.71 5.35 2.00
N ALA A 195 -8.31 4.18 1.75
CA ALA A 195 -8.96 3.38 2.79
C ALA A 195 -7.98 2.92 3.89
N MET A 196 -6.75 2.57 3.51
CA MET A 196 -5.66 2.31 4.46
C MET A 196 -5.28 3.58 5.25
N THR A 197 -5.24 4.74 4.58
CA THR A 197 -4.91 6.03 5.21
C THR A 197 -5.96 6.44 6.23
N ASP A 198 -7.24 6.20 5.97
CA ASP A 198 -8.34 6.52 6.89
C ASP A 198 -8.30 5.62 8.14
N VAL A 199 -8.03 4.31 7.97
CA VAL A 199 -7.79 3.38 9.08
C VAL A 199 -6.58 3.82 9.92
N ASP A 200 -5.46 4.16 9.29
CA ASP A 200 -4.26 4.64 9.99
C ASP A 200 -4.51 6.00 10.68
N THR A 201 -5.34 6.87 10.10
CA THR A 201 -5.73 8.16 10.70
C THR A 201 -6.54 7.96 11.99
N CYS A 202 -7.44 6.96 12.02
CA CYS A 202 -8.13 6.56 13.25
C CYS A 202 -7.15 6.11 14.35
N LEU A 203 -6.15 5.28 14.00
CA LEU A 203 -5.11 4.85 14.95
C LEU A 203 -4.28 6.03 15.46
N ASN A 204 -3.89 6.95 14.59
CA ASN A 204 -3.14 8.15 14.97
C ASN A 204 -3.95 9.05 15.93
N GLY A 205 -5.23 9.30 15.66
CA GLY A 205 -6.10 10.08 16.56
C GLY A 205 -6.27 9.42 17.95
N LEU A 206 -6.33 8.09 18.00
CA LEU A 206 -6.35 7.35 19.26
C LEU A 206 -5.02 7.41 20.02
N ASP A 207 -3.86 7.44 19.33
CA ASP A 207 -2.53 7.59 19.94
C ASP A 207 -2.28 9.02 20.45
N GLU A 208 -2.68 10.04 19.69
CA GLU A 208 -2.61 11.45 20.12
C GLU A 208 -3.38 11.68 21.42
N MET A 209 -4.56 11.05 21.56
CA MET A 209 -5.37 11.07 22.78
C MET A 209 -4.91 10.06 23.85
N LYS A 210 -3.85 9.29 23.59
CA LYS A 210 -3.30 8.24 24.47
C LYS A 210 -4.38 7.24 24.94
N SER A 211 -5.28 6.91 24.03
CA SER A 211 -6.48 6.13 24.30
C SER A 211 -6.13 4.73 24.77
N THR A 212 -6.75 4.31 25.89
CA THR A 212 -6.53 2.97 26.48
C THR A 212 -6.97 1.83 25.57
N VAL A 213 -7.80 2.10 24.56
CA VAL A 213 -8.28 1.11 23.58
C VAL A 213 -7.47 1.06 22.29
N LEU A 214 -6.45 1.93 22.09
CA LEU A 214 -5.62 1.95 20.88
C LEU A 214 -5.10 0.55 20.50
N SER A 215 -4.59 -0.21 21.48
CA SER A 215 -4.08 -1.57 21.25
C SER A 215 -5.18 -2.56 20.85
N GLU A 216 -6.42 -2.41 21.36
CA GLU A 216 -7.56 -3.23 20.93
C GLU A 216 -7.98 -2.89 19.50
N VAL A 217 -8.00 -1.59 19.12
CA VAL A 217 -8.34 -1.16 17.76
C VAL A 217 -7.28 -1.60 16.76
N ASN A 218 -5.99 -1.32 17.03
CA ASN A 218 -4.87 -1.70 16.17
C ASN A 218 -4.84 -3.22 15.90
N ALA A 219 -4.96 -4.05 16.94
CA ALA A 219 -4.98 -5.50 16.81
C ALA A 219 -6.17 -6.04 15.98
N ARG A 220 -7.29 -5.28 15.93
CA ARG A 220 -8.47 -5.65 15.13
C ARG A 220 -8.33 -5.22 13.66
N VAL A 221 -7.83 -4.01 13.39
CA VAL A 221 -7.67 -3.48 12.02
C VAL A 221 -6.42 -4.01 11.30
N GLN A 222 -5.45 -4.58 12.01
CA GLN A 222 -4.19 -5.07 11.41
C GLN A 222 -4.45 -5.99 10.21
N ARG A 223 -5.36 -6.97 10.34
CA ARG A 223 -5.66 -7.91 9.24
C ARG A 223 -6.32 -7.20 8.06
N THR A 224 -7.18 -6.22 8.32
CA THR A 224 -7.81 -5.40 7.27
C THR A 224 -6.75 -4.63 6.47
N ASN A 225 -5.75 -4.06 7.16
CA ASN A 225 -4.60 -3.41 6.52
C ASN A 225 -3.74 -4.41 5.72
N GLU A 226 -3.52 -5.63 6.21
CA GLU A 226 -2.84 -6.70 5.43
C GLU A 226 -3.64 -7.08 4.17
N TYR A 227 -4.96 -7.22 4.26
CA TYR A 227 -5.83 -7.55 3.12
C TYR A 227 -5.87 -6.43 2.07
N MET A 228 -5.92 -5.16 2.50
CA MET A 228 -5.81 -4.00 1.60
C MET A 228 -4.41 -3.92 0.96
N SER A 229 -3.35 -4.19 1.72
CA SER A 229 -1.98 -4.29 1.17
C SER A 229 -1.85 -5.43 0.15
N ASN A 230 -2.47 -6.57 0.40
CA ASN A 230 -2.51 -7.69 -0.54
C ASN A 230 -3.28 -7.32 -1.82
N THR A 231 -4.43 -6.65 -1.68
CA THR A 231 -5.23 -6.11 -2.79
C THR A 231 -4.39 -5.18 -3.68
N LEU A 232 -3.70 -4.19 -3.09
CA LEU A 232 -2.83 -3.26 -3.83
C LEU A 232 -1.68 -3.99 -4.54
N ALA A 233 -1.07 -4.99 -3.90
CA ALA A 233 0.01 -5.77 -4.51
C ALA A 233 -0.49 -6.59 -5.72
N ILE A 234 -1.64 -7.25 -5.61
CA ILE A 234 -2.26 -7.99 -6.72
C ILE A 234 -2.63 -7.04 -7.85
N LEU A 235 -3.28 -5.91 -7.54
CA LEU A 235 -3.67 -4.87 -8.49
C LEU A 235 -2.46 -4.34 -9.29
N ASN A 236 -1.37 -4.01 -8.61
CA ASN A 236 -0.15 -3.48 -9.23
C ASN A 236 0.61 -4.52 -10.06
N ASN A 237 0.42 -5.82 -9.81
CA ASN A 237 1.05 -6.91 -10.54
C ASN A 237 0.12 -7.63 -11.52
N VAL A 238 -1.11 -7.17 -11.72
CA VAL A 238 -2.14 -7.88 -12.50
C VAL A 238 -1.69 -8.24 -13.92
N GLN A 239 -0.94 -7.35 -14.59
CA GLN A 239 -0.36 -7.62 -15.91
C GLN A 239 0.75 -8.70 -15.89
N SER A 240 1.58 -8.72 -14.85
CA SER A 240 2.60 -9.77 -14.68
C SER A 240 1.98 -11.11 -14.31
N LEU A 241 0.83 -11.11 -13.62
CA LEU A 241 0.05 -12.32 -13.35
C LEU A 241 -0.53 -12.91 -14.64
N HIS A 242 -1.08 -12.09 -15.54
CA HIS A 242 -1.47 -12.53 -16.90
C HIS A 242 -0.31 -13.20 -17.64
N GLU A 243 0.87 -12.56 -17.67
CA GLU A 243 2.07 -13.11 -18.34
C GLU A 243 2.53 -14.45 -17.74
N LYS A 244 2.50 -14.60 -16.41
CA LYS A 244 2.82 -15.86 -15.72
C LYS A 244 1.80 -16.97 -16.01
N PHE A 245 0.54 -16.62 -16.20
CA PHE A 245 -0.56 -17.56 -16.41
C PHE A 245 -0.77 -17.99 -17.86
N ASP A 246 -0.37 -17.16 -18.83
CA ASP A 246 -0.29 -17.53 -20.25
C ASP A 246 1.03 -18.24 -20.60
N GLY A 247 2.06 -18.13 -19.74
CA GLY A 247 3.30 -18.86 -19.85
C GLY A 247 3.24 -20.31 -19.33
N PRO A 248 4.25 -21.15 -19.63
CA PRO A 248 4.37 -22.47 -19.02
C PRO A 248 4.63 -22.32 -17.51
N MET A 249 3.74 -22.89 -16.69
CA MET A 249 3.95 -23.03 -15.25
C MET A 249 5.14 -23.99 -15.02
N HIS A 250 6.20 -23.48 -14.39
CA HIS A 250 7.45 -24.20 -14.11
C HIS A 250 7.50 -24.74 -12.68
#